data_AF-A0A535AWS4-F1
#
_entry.id   AF-A0A535AWS4-F1
#
_cell.length_a   1.000
_cell.length_b   1.000
_cell.length_c   1.000
_cell.angle_alpha   90.00
_cell.angle_beta   90.00
_cell.angle_gamma   90.00
#
_symmetry.space_group_name_H-M   'P 1'
#
loop_
_entity.id
_entity.type
_entity.pdbx_description
1 polymer ?
#
loop_
_entity_poly.entity_id
_entity_poly.type
_entity_poly.pdbx_seq_one_letter_code
_entity_poly.pdbx_strand_id
1 'polypeptide(L)'
;MKPQPRDWWRSASVTRWQIPSRALVATVLLLAVMLAAAIIVEVASSGLRSLPPQVSAVAPQPLGNGLFRYFPHSGRATLGVSYRIELSTHCGLDWPQAMDFDGSFWDPIGPGPASDGHGNPPAGFGNPIDRGTITLISPTLAQYRSSTGTVMQWRRHPGPQISGGCF
;
A
#
# COMPACT_ATOMS: atom_id res chain seq x y z
N MET A 1 -3.46 -88.00 21.61
CA MET A 1 -3.29 -86.56 21.94
C MET A 1 -2.30 -85.94 20.96
N LYS A 2 -2.69 -84.90 20.23
CA LYS A 2 -1.82 -84.11 19.33
C LYS A 2 -1.92 -82.65 19.77
N PRO A 3 -0.81 -81.92 19.99
CA PRO A 3 -0.89 -80.52 20.43
C PRO A 3 -1.24 -79.61 19.25
N GLN A 4 -2.13 -78.63 19.48
CA GLN A 4 -2.44 -77.58 18.51
C GLN A 4 -1.30 -76.55 18.43
N PRO A 5 -0.97 -76.03 17.24
CA PRO A 5 0.00 -74.95 17.10
C PRO A 5 -0.64 -73.61 17.49
N ARG A 6 0.04 -72.85 18.36
CA ARG A 6 -0.38 -71.51 18.79
C ARG A 6 0.06 -70.46 17.75
N ASP A 7 -0.92 -69.84 17.09
CA ASP A 7 -0.76 -68.69 16.20
C ASP A 7 -0.40 -67.42 17.00
N TRP A 8 0.88 -67.14 17.16
CA TRP A 8 1.37 -66.00 17.95
C TRP A 8 1.41 -64.67 17.18
N TRP A 9 1.16 -64.69 15.87
CA TRP A 9 1.36 -63.55 14.97
C TRP A 9 0.17 -62.57 14.89
N ARG A 10 -0.98 -62.87 15.52
CA ARG A 10 -2.21 -62.06 15.39
C ARG A 10 -2.31 -60.86 16.33
N SER A 11 -1.24 -60.50 17.05
CA SER A 11 -1.29 -59.49 18.13
C SER A 11 -0.50 -58.21 17.84
N ALA A 12 -0.43 -57.77 16.59
CA ALA A 12 0.00 -56.40 16.27
C ALA A 12 -1.23 -55.49 16.19
N SER A 13 -1.67 -54.99 17.35
CA SER A 13 -2.72 -53.97 17.46
C SER A 13 -2.20 -52.66 16.85
N VAL A 14 -2.46 -52.43 15.57
CA VAL A 14 -2.26 -51.10 14.96
C VAL A 14 -3.24 -50.15 15.64
N THR A 15 -2.78 -49.42 16.65
CA THR A 15 -3.57 -48.38 17.31
C THR A 15 -3.72 -47.24 16.30
N ARG A 16 -4.77 -47.32 15.48
CA ARG A 16 -5.19 -46.23 14.63
C ARG A 16 -5.63 -45.11 15.57
N TRP A 17 -4.80 -44.06 15.69
CA TRP A 17 -5.14 -42.83 16.38
C TRP A 17 -6.34 -42.17 15.67
N GLN A 18 -7.55 -42.64 15.98
CA GLN A 18 -8.78 -42.02 15.53
C GLN A 18 -8.99 -40.80 16.42
N ILE A 19 -8.53 -39.64 15.95
CA ILE A 19 -8.96 -38.37 16.53
C ILE A 19 -10.50 -38.37 16.41
N PRO A 20 -11.24 -38.27 17.53
CA PRO A 20 -12.69 -38.28 17.47
C PRO A 20 -13.14 -37.10 16.61
N SER A 21 -14.04 -37.35 15.66
CA SER A 21 -14.43 -36.38 14.61
C SER A 21 -14.85 -35.02 15.20
N ARG A 22 -15.40 -35.02 16.41
CA ARG A 22 -15.76 -33.81 17.19
C ARG A 22 -14.55 -32.95 17.56
N ALA A 23 -13.42 -33.56 17.92
CA ALA A 23 -12.18 -32.84 18.23
C ALA A 23 -11.58 -32.20 16.96
N LEU A 24 -11.65 -32.89 15.82
CA LEU A 24 -11.18 -32.35 14.55
C LEU A 24 -12.04 -31.15 14.10
N VAL A 25 -13.37 -31.25 14.23
CA VAL A 25 -14.30 -30.13 13.97
C VAL A 25 -14.01 -28.95 14.89
N ALA A 26 -13.82 -29.18 16.19
CA ALA A 26 -13.50 -28.11 17.13
C ALA A 26 -12.17 -27.40 16.79
N THR A 27 -11.16 -28.16 16.37
CA THR A 27 -9.85 -27.62 15.99
C THR A 27 -9.94 -26.77 14.73
N VAL A 28 -10.70 -27.22 13.72
CA VAL A 28 -10.94 -26.46 12.49
C VAL A 28 -11.71 -25.16 12.78
N LEU A 29 -12.73 -25.23 13.63
CA LEU A 29 -13.49 -24.03 14.04
C LEU A 29 -12.61 -23.03 14.79
N LEU A 30 -11.77 -23.50 15.71
CA LEU A 30 -10.79 -22.64 16.40
C LEU A 30 -9.82 -21.99 15.42
N LEU A 31 -9.27 -22.75 14.47
CA LEU A 31 -8.38 -22.22 13.43
C LEU A 31 -9.08 -21.18 12.55
N ALA A 32 -10.33 -21.44 12.14
CA ALA A 32 -11.11 -20.50 11.35
C ALA A 32 -11.40 -19.21 12.11
N VAL A 33 -11.74 -19.29 13.40
CA VAL A 33 -11.94 -18.12 14.26
C VAL A 33 -10.64 -17.33 14.45
N MET A 34 -9.52 -18.01 14.68
CA MET A 34 -8.20 -17.36 14.81
C MET A 34 -7.79 -16.66 13.51
N LEU A 35 -8.04 -17.29 12.36
CA LEU A 35 -7.76 -16.71 11.04
C LEU A 35 -8.67 -15.50 10.78
N ALA A 36 -9.97 -15.61 11.07
CA ALA A 36 -10.90 -14.49 10.96
C ALA A 36 -10.50 -13.33 11.88
N ALA A 37 -10.10 -13.62 13.12
CA ALA A 37 -9.62 -12.62 14.06
C ALA A 37 -8.33 -11.94 13.57
N ALA A 38 -7.37 -12.69 13.02
CA ALA A 38 -6.14 -12.13 12.44
C ALA A 38 -6.44 -11.22 11.24
N ILE A 39 -7.35 -11.63 10.35
CA ILE A 39 -7.78 -10.80 9.21
C ILE A 39 -8.50 -9.54 9.70
N ILE A 40 -9.39 -9.65 10.69
CA ILE A 40 -10.11 -8.51 11.26
C ILE A 40 -9.13 -7.56 11.96
N VAL A 41 -8.14 -8.08 12.69
CA VAL A 41 -7.07 -7.26 13.31
C VAL A 41 -6.30 -6.54 12.22
N GLU A 42 -5.89 -7.21 11.14
CA GLU A 42 -5.14 -6.59 10.04
C GLU A 42 -5.96 -5.50 9.31
N VAL A 43 -7.27 -5.74 9.12
CA VAL A 43 -8.21 -4.78 8.52
C VAL A 43 -8.55 -3.65 9.50
N ALA A 44 -8.63 -3.89 10.80
CA ALA A 44 -8.85 -2.85 11.80
C ALA A 44 -7.56 -2.03 12.04
N SER A 45 -6.40 -2.65 11.96
CA SER A 45 -5.08 -1.99 11.96
C SER A 45 -4.73 -1.37 10.61
N SER A 46 -5.53 -1.59 9.57
CA SER A 46 -5.37 -0.92 8.27
C SER A 46 -5.53 0.60 8.34
N GLY A 47 -5.93 1.14 9.51
CA GLY A 47 -5.28 2.32 10.09
C GLY A 47 -5.20 3.55 9.18
N LEU A 48 -6.14 3.71 8.25
CA LEU A 48 -6.10 4.78 7.27
C LEU A 48 -6.25 6.11 7.99
N ARG A 49 -5.15 6.87 8.02
CA ARG A 49 -5.13 8.18 8.66
C ARG A 49 -5.42 9.27 7.64
N SER A 50 -5.96 10.38 8.12
CA SER A 50 -5.93 11.64 7.37
C SER A 50 -4.49 12.12 7.28
N LEU A 51 -4.16 12.83 6.20
CA LEU A 51 -2.84 13.43 6.03
C LEU A 51 -2.45 14.28 7.24
N PRO A 52 -1.15 14.31 7.59
CA PRO A 52 -0.64 15.27 8.56
C PRO A 52 -0.99 16.70 8.14
N PRO A 53 -1.19 17.61 9.11
CA PRO A 53 -1.44 19.03 8.81
C PRO A 53 -0.35 19.59 7.90
N GLN A 54 -0.77 20.35 6.89
CA GLN A 54 0.15 21.04 5.98
C GLN A 54 0.98 22.08 6.77
N VAL A 55 2.24 22.26 6.38
CA VAL A 55 3.04 23.40 6.82
C VAL A 55 2.70 24.61 5.95
N SER A 56 2.81 25.83 6.49
CA SER A 56 2.42 27.07 5.79
C SER A 56 2.86 27.07 4.33
N ALA A 57 1.89 27.25 3.43
CA ALA A 57 2.13 27.26 1.99
C ALA A 57 2.98 28.46 1.60
N VAL A 58 4.24 28.20 1.25
CA VAL A 58 5.05 29.18 0.53
C VAL A 58 4.49 29.25 -0.88
N ALA A 59 4.01 30.43 -1.29
CA ALA A 59 3.51 30.63 -2.63
C ALA A 59 4.60 30.29 -3.68
N PRO A 60 4.22 29.70 -4.83
CA PRO A 60 5.17 29.46 -5.91
C PRO A 60 5.91 30.76 -6.28
N GLN A 61 7.23 30.68 -6.40
CA GLN A 61 8.06 31.83 -6.75
C GLN A 61 8.21 31.92 -8.27
N PRO A 62 7.80 33.02 -8.92
CA PRO A 62 8.02 33.19 -10.35
C PRO A 62 9.52 33.34 -10.64
N LEU A 63 10.01 32.62 -11.65
CA LEU A 63 11.41 32.71 -12.11
C LEU A 63 11.57 33.51 -13.41
N GLY A 64 10.47 33.97 -13.99
CA GLY A 64 10.40 34.51 -15.36
C GLY A 64 9.86 33.46 -16.32
N ASN A 65 9.79 33.78 -17.62
CA ASN A 65 9.56 32.83 -18.73
C ASN A 65 8.46 31.74 -18.55
N GLY A 66 7.42 32.03 -17.76
CA GLY A 66 6.35 31.07 -17.46
C GLY A 66 6.73 29.96 -16.46
N LEU A 67 7.94 30.02 -15.88
CA LEU A 67 8.45 29.06 -14.91
C LEU A 67 8.24 29.53 -13.48
N PHE A 68 7.94 28.56 -12.62
CA PHE A 68 7.74 28.76 -11.19
C PHE A 68 8.59 27.77 -10.41
N ARG A 69 9.10 28.23 -9.26
CA ARG A 69 9.69 27.37 -8.24
C ARG A 69 8.64 27.06 -7.18
N TYR A 70 8.34 25.78 -7.04
CA TYR A 70 7.40 25.23 -6.07
C TYR A 70 8.15 24.74 -4.83
N PHE A 71 7.51 24.84 -3.67
CA PHE A 71 8.03 24.35 -2.40
C PHE A 71 7.03 23.37 -1.79
N PRO A 72 7.50 22.28 -1.18
CA PRO A 72 6.59 21.32 -0.55
C PRO A 72 5.91 21.97 0.66
N HIS A 73 4.63 21.72 0.82
CA HIS A 73 3.80 22.23 1.90
C HIS A 73 3.13 21.11 2.72
N SER A 74 3.32 19.85 2.33
CA SER A 74 2.82 18.72 3.12
C SER A 74 3.47 18.61 4.50
N GLY A 75 2.68 18.16 5.47
CA GLY A 75 3.19 17.80 6.79
C GLY A 75 4.06 16.53 6.76
N ARG A 76 4.79 16.29 7.84
CA ARG A 76 5.64 15.10 7.98
C ARG A 76 4.82 13.85 8.24
N ALA A 77 5.04 12.83 7.43
CA ALA A 77 4.39 11.53 7.54
C ALA A 77 5.17 10.63 8.50
N THR A 78 4.47 9.66 9.09
CA THR A 78 5.09 8.60 9.88
C THR A 78 5.42 7.41 8.96
N LEU A 79 6.63 6.87 9.09
CA LEU A 79 7.05 5.67 8.36
C LEU A 79 6.10 4.49 8.62
N GLY A 80 5.75 3.77 7.57
CA GLY A 80 4.86 2.60 7.61
C GLY A 80 3.38 2.90 7.80
N VAL A 81 2.99 4.18 7.98
CA VAL A 81 1.58 4.57 8.13
C VAL A 81 0.97 4.88 6.78
N SER A 82 -0.23 4.34 6.54
CA SER A 82 -1.02 4.61 5.33
C SER A 82 -1.95 5.80 5.54
N TYR A 83 -1.88 6.75 4.61
CA TYR A 83 -2.69 7.97 4.61
C TYR A 83 -3.62 8.00 3.40
N ARG A 84 -4.85 8.49 3.58
CA ARG A 84 -5.72 8.83 2.44
C ARG A 84 -5.21 10.10 1.77
N ILE A 85 -5.09 10.09 0.45
CA ILE A 85 -4.64 11.24 -0.33
C ILE A 85 -5.42 11.33 -1.64
N GLU A 86 -5.59 12.56 -2.12
CA GLU A 86 -6.06 12.87 -3.48
C GLU A 86 -4.86 13.38 -4.27
N LEU A 87 -4.50 12.70 -5.36
CA LEU A 87 -3.46 13.16 -6.28
C LEU A 87 -4.07 14.07 -7.33
N SER A 88 -3.46 15.23 -7.53
CA SER A 88 -3.80 16.10 -8.66
C SER A 88 -3.13 15.54 -9.91
N THR A 89 -3.91 14.93 -10.79
CA THR A 89 -3.40 14.18 -11.95
C THR A 89 -3.57 14.93 -13.27
N HIS A 90 -4.29 16.06 -13.28
CA HIS A 90 -4.63 16.85 -14.46
C HIS A 90 -3.44 17.47 -15.24
N CYS A 91 -2.22 17.37 -14.71
CA CYS A 91 -0.98 17.82 -15.37
C CYS A 91 0.01 16.67 -15.60
N GLY A 92 -0.44 15.42 -15.40
CA GLY A 92 0.46 14.28 -15.23
C GLY A 92 0.95 14.10 -13.79
N LEU A 93 1.64 13.00 -13.56
CA LEU A 93 2.19 12.57 -12.27
C LEU A 93 3.59 13.16 -11.97
N ASP A 94 4.22 13.79 -12.96
CA ASP A 94 5.53 14.46 -12.88
C ASP A 94 5.42 15.96 -12.59
N TRP A 95 4.20 16.50 -12.52
CA TRP A 95 4.01 17.90 -12.15
C TRP A 95 4.25 18.10 -10.63
N PRO A 96 4.88 19.20 -10.19
CA PRO A 96 5.34 19.35 -8.80
C PRO A 96 4.29 19.11 -7.72
N GLN A 97 3.04 19.56 -7.92
CA GLN A 97 2.01 19.37 -6.90
C GLN A 97 1.19 18.08 -7.11
N ALA A 98 1.54 17.23 -8.09
CA ALA A 98 0.92 15.93 -8.24
C ALA A 98 1.15 15.05 -7.02
N MET A 99 2.37 15.12 -6.44
CA MET A 99 2.73 14.38 -5.22
C MET A 99 3.56 15.25 -4.26
N ASP A 100 2.87 16.05 -3.45
CA ASP A 100 3.42 16.71 -2.27
C ASP A 100 3.07 15.91 -1.01
N PHE A 101 4.06 15.20 -0.46
CA PHE A 101 3.88 14.31 0.69
C PHE A 101 5.12 14.28 1.59
N ASP A 102 4.93 14.12 2.91
CA ASP A 102 6.02 14.05 3.88
C ASP A 102 7.01 15.24 3.82
N GLY A 103 6.49 16.44 3.57
CA GLY A 103 7.28 17.67 3.39
C GLY A 103 8.30 17.58 2.27
N SER A 104 7.94 16.92 1.17
CA SER A 104 8.76 16.77 -0.03
C SER A 104 7.91 16.55 -1.26
N PHE A 105 8.46 16.90 -2.41
CA PHE A 105 7.98 16.37 -3.68
C PHE A 105 8.53 14.97 -3.92
N TRP A 106 7.89 14.26 -4.84
CA TRP A 106 8.22 12.89 -5.18
C TRP A 106 8.10 12.65 -6.68
N ASP A 107 9.04 11.88 -7.22
CA ASP A 107 9.09 11.51 -8.64
C ASP A 107 8.53 10.09 -8.81
N PRO A 108 7.63 9.85 -9.78
CA PRO A 108 7.09 8.52 -10.02
C PRO A 108 8.18 7.56 -10.54
N ILE A 109 8.16 6.31 -10.05
CA ILE A 109 9.06 5.24 -10.47
C ILE A 109 8.26 4.24 -11.31
N GLY A 110 8.58 4.14 -12.60
CA GLY A 110 7.96 3.14 -13.48
C GLY A 110 8.55 3.14 -14.88
N PRO A 111 8.26 2.10 -15.69
CA PRO A 111 8.74 1.99 -17.08
C PRO A 111 7.94 2.86 -18.06
N GLY A 112 6.77 3.36 -17.64
CA GLY A 112 5.88 4.19 -18.47
C GLY A 112 6.06 5.68 -18.18
N PRO A 113 5.58 6.54 -19.09
CA PRO A 113 5.62 7.98 -18.88
C PRO A 113 4.70 8.39 -17.72
N ALA A 114 5.11 9.43 -16.99
CA ALA A 114 4.34 10.01 -15.89
C ALA A 114 3.11 10.80 -16.36
N SER A 115 3.02 11.05 -17.68
CA SER A 115 1.88 11.64 -18.37
C SER A 115 1.62 10.86 -19.66
N ASP A 116 0.40 10.93 -20.19
CA ASP A 116 0.06 10.44 -21.53
C ASP A 116 0.57 11.35 -22.68
N GLY A 117 1.32 12.41 -22.35
CA GLY A 117 1.84 13.39 -23.31
C GLY A 117 0.90 14.54 -23.65
N HIS A 118 -0.30 14.56 -23.07
CA HIS A 118 -1.31 15.63 -23.25
C HIS A 118 -1.68 16.29 -21.91
N GLY A 119 -0.86 16.09 -20.87
CA GLY A 119 -1.15 16.57 -19.52
C GLY A 119 -2.10 15.65 -18.73
N ASN A 120 -2.49 14.48 -19.23
CA ASN A 120 -3.28 13.54 -18.43
C ASN A 120 -2.37 12.54 -17.72
N PRO A 121 -2.84 11.86 -16.66
CA PRO A 121 -2.07 10.78 -16.05
C PRO A 121 -2.02 9.56 -16.98
N PRO A 122 -1.09 8.62 -16.70
CA PRO A 122 -1.09 7.33 -17.37
C PRO A 122 -2.37 6.54 -17.06
N ALA A 123 -2.66 5.52 -17.88
CA ALA A 123 -3.81 4.65 -17.70
C ALA A 123 -3.85 4.02 -16.30
N GLY A 124 -5.06 3.91 -15.73
CA GLY A 124 -5.27 3.33 -14.40
C GLY A 124 -5.33 4.35 -13.26
N PHE A 125 -5.19 5.65 -13.55
CA PHE A 125 -5.43 6.74 -12.60
C PHE A 125 -6.67 7.54 -13.01
N GLY A 126 -7.39 8.09 -12.02
CA GLY A 126 -8.44 9.07 -12.24
C GLY A 126 -7.88 10.40 -12.78
N ASN A 127 -8.75 11.20 -13.42
CA ASN A 127 -8.46 12.50 -14.02
C ASN A 127 -9.70 13.40 -13.82
N PRO A 128 -9.61 14.62 -13.25
CA PRO A 128 -8.41 15.40 -12.88
C PRO A 128 -7.77 15.04 -11.55
N ILE A 129 -8.41 14.15 -10.79
CA ILE A 129 -7.98 13.73 -9.47
C ILE A 129 -8.03 12.21 -9.39
N ASP A 130 -6.99 11.61 -8.81
CA ASP A 130 -6.99 10.20 -8.44
C ASP A 130 -7.04 10.06 -6.91
N ARG A 131 -7.95 9.21 -6.42
CA ARG A 131 -8.09 8.96 -4.99
C ARG A 131 -7.41 7.67 -4.62
N GLY A 132 -6.70 7.67 -3.50
CA GLY A 132 -6.01 6.48 -3.06
C GLY A 132 -5.39 6.61 -1.68
N THR A 133 -4.33 5.82 -1.49
CA THR A 133 -3.60 5.74 -0.23
C THR A 133 -2.12 5.84 -0.51
N ILE A 134 -1.39 6.55 0.35
CA ILE A 134 0.06 6.72 0.28
C ILE A 134 0.69 6.22 1.58
N THR A 135 1.81 5.51 1.45
CA THR A 135 2.59 5.01 2.57
C THR A 135 4.05 5.39 2.38
N LEU A 136 4.65 6.00 3.39
CA LEU A 136 6.09 6.23 3.43
C LEU A 136 6.79 4.92 3.81
N ILE A 137 7.44 4.26 2.85
CA ILE A 137 8.10 2.96 3.04
C ILE A 137 9.49 3.16 3.66
N SER A 138 10.21 4.19 3.21
CA SER A 138 11.50 4.58 3.73
C SER A 138 11.69 6.10 3.60
N PRO A 139 12.76 6.69 4.15
CA PRO A 139 13.06 8.09 3.93
C PRO A 139 13.17 8.50 2.47
N THR A 140 13.33 7.58 1.51
CA THR A 140 13.50 7.90 0.08
C THR A 140 12.50 7.22 -0.84
N LEU A 141 11.57 6.41 -0.29
CA LEU A 141 10.61 5.62 -1.04
C LEU A 141 9.22 5.74 -0.43
N ALA A 142 8.25 6.08 -1.28
CA ALA A 142 6.83 6.02 -0.95
C ALA A 142 6.10 5.10 -1.93
N GLN A 143 4.99 4.52 -1.48
CA GLN A 143 4.12 3.71 -2.33
C GLN A 143 2.72 4.29 -2.30
N TYR A 144 2.19 4.59 -3.48
CA TYR A 144 0.82 5.00 -3.69
C TYR A 144 0.01 3.83 -4.24
N ARG A 145 -1.21 3.67 -3.74
CA ARG A 145 -2.20 2.72 -4.26
C ARG A 145 -3.47 3.50 -4.58
N SER A 146 -3.81 3.57 -5.87
CA SER A 146 -5.05 4.12 -6.37
C SER A 146 -6.24 3.27 -5.93
N SER A 147 -7.39 3.91 -5.76
CA SER A 147 -8.69 3.27 -5.57
C SER A 147 -9.10 2.35 -6.72
N THR A 148 -8.54 2.54 -7.93
CA THR A 148 -8.72 1.65 -9.08
C THR A 148 -7.92 0.34 -8.98
N GLY A 149 -7.00 0.24 -8.01
CA GLY A 149 -6.11 -0.90 -7.81
C GLY A 149 -4.69 -0.69 -8.33
N THR A 150 -4.43 0.37 -9.12
CA THR A 150 -3.08 0.71 -9.62
C THR A 150 -2.14 1.02 -8.45
N VAL A 151 -0.91 0.49 -8.50
CA VAL A 151 0.13 0.75 -7.50
C VAL A 151 1.31 1.44 -8.18
N MET A 152 1.82 2.50 -7.56
CA MET A 152 2.96 3.28 -8.04
C MET A 152 3.94 3.50 -6.91
N GLN A 153 5.23 3.31 -7.20
CA GLN A 153 6.29 3.69 -6.29
C GLN A 153 6.80 5.08 -6.64
N TRP A 154 7.31 5.79 -5.64
CA TRP A 154 7.74 7.16 -5.77
C TRP A 154 9.08 7.34 -5.07
N ARG A 155 10.01 8.01 -5.75
CA ARG A 155 11.32 8.39 -5.20
C ARG A 155 11.25 9.80 -4.66
N ARG A 156 11.84 10.06 -3.50
CA ARG A 156 11.87 11.42 -2.96
C ARG A 156 12.64 12.35 -3.90
N HIS A 157 12.03 13.47 -4.26
CA HIS A 157 12.68 14.52 -5.01
C HIS A 157 13.56 15.40 -4.10
N PRO A 158 14.79 15.77 -4.52
CA PRO A 158 15.64 16.65 -3.72
C PRO A 158 15.19 18.11 -3.80
N GLY A 159 14.45 18.57 -2.78
CA GLY A 159 14.17 19.99 -2.58
C GLY A 159 13.06 20.57 -3.48
N PRO A 160 13.10 21.90 -3.74
CA PRO A 160 12.10 22.59 -4.57
C PRO A 160 12.11 22.09 -6.03
N GLN A 161 10.94 22.05 -6.66
CA GLN A 161 10.82 21.74 -8.09
C GLN A 161 10.57 22.99 -8.92
N ILE A 162 11.06 22.98 -10.17
CA ILE A 162 10.82 24.04 -11.15
C ILE A 162 9.96 23.47 -12.27
N SER A 163 8.81 24.09 -12.53
CA SER A 163 7.93 23.69 -13.63
C SER A 163 7.17 24.89 -14.19
N GLY A 164 6.57 24.70 -15.36
CA GLY A 164 5.58 25.63 -15.89
C GLY A 164 4.31 25.63 -15.05
N GLY A 165 3.54 26.70 -15.18
CA GLY A 165 2.18 26.72 -14.65
C GLY A 165 1.30 25.66 -15.31
N CYS A 166 0.41 25.07 -14.52
CA CYS A 166 -0.65 24.20 -15.02
C CYS A 166 -1.99 24.89 -14.69
N PHE A 167 -2.84 25.04 -15.71
CA PHE A 167 -4.04 25.87 -15.68
C PHE A 167 -5.21 25.12 -16.34
#